data_AF-A0A967WFC9-F1
#
_entry.id   AF-A0A967WFC9-F1
#
_cell.length_a   1.000
_cell.length_b   1.000
_cell.length_c   1.000
_cell.angle_alpha   90.00
_cell.angle_beta   90.00
_cell.angle_gamma   90.00
#
_symmetry.space_group_name_H-M   'P 1'
#
loop_
_entity.id
_entity.type
_entity.pdbx_description
1 polymer ?
#
loop_
_entity_poly.entity_id
_entity_poly.type
_entity_poly.pdbx_seq_one_letter_code
_entity_poly.pdbx_strand_id
1 'polypeptide(L)'
;MKRCKNCVVGLFGACGIDYCRSEREGLIEQAQRSAEGRGHSLAEFVKVPDYPIWQARCVRCGQLAAINLDPAPNEPDVYGEAASVRCPVTGDEQSGLRFDEDVH
;
A
#
# COMPACT_ATOMS: atom_id res chain seq x y z
N MET A 1 23.88 -5.23 1.51
CA MET A 1 23.71 -3.84 1.02
C MET A 1 22.79 -3.88 -0.18
N LYS A 2 21.54 -3.47 0.02
CA LYS A 2 20.40 -3.68 -0.88
C LYS A 2 20.20 -2.43 -1.74
N ARG A 3 20.15 -2.60 -3.07
CA ARG A 3 20.33 -1.54 -4.09
C ARG A 3 18.95 -1.23 -4.67
N CYS A 4 18.55 0.05 -4.77
CA CYS A 4 17.33 0.39 -5.54
C CYS A 4 17.52 -0.12 -6.99
N LYS A 5 16.46 -0.71 -7.54
CA LYS A 5 16.43 -1.41 -8.84
C LYS A 5 16.40 -0.41 -9.99
N ASN A 6 17.46 0.40 -10.11
CA ASN A 6 17.85 1.31 -11.23
C ASN A 6 18.85 2.40 -10.78
N CYS A 7 19.35 2.35 -9.53
CA CYS A 7 20.32 3.33 -9.06
C CYS A 7 21.69 3.08 -9.69
N VAL A 8 21.99 3.77 -10.79
CA VAL A 8 23.32 3.79 -11.45
C VAL A 8 24.42 4.27 -10.48
N VAL A 9 24.04 4.97 -9.41
CA VAL A 9 24.91 5.45 -8.31
C VAL A 9 25.25 4.33 -7.30
N GLY A 10 24.56 3.19 -7.36
CA GLY A 10 24.88 2.00 -6.57
C GLY A 10 26.26 1.39 -6.88
N LEU A 11 26.91 1.83 -7.97
CA LEU A 11 28.30 1.50 -8.28
C LEU A 11 29.31 2.31 -7.44
N PHE A 12 28.90 3.46 -6.88
CA PHE A 12 29.76 4.41 -6.14
C PHE A 12 29.38 4.63 -4.67
N GLY A 13 28.49 3.81 -4.11
CA GLY A 13 28.38 3.64 -2.65
C GLY A 13 27.55 4.66 -1.87
N ALA A 14 26.79 5.56 -2.50
CA ALA A 14 25.92 6.49 -1.81
C ALA A 14 24.50 6.50 -2.40
N CYS A 15 23.64 5.60 -1.93
CA CYS A 15 22.20 5.74 -2.12
C CYS A 15 21.70 6.74 -1.06
N GLY A 16 21.78 8.04 -1.36
CA GLY A 16 21.19 9.08 -0.52
C GLY A 16 19.67 8.97 -0.50
N ILE A 17 19.05 9.32 0.62
CA ILE A 17 17.59 9.25 0.88
C ILE A 17 16.75 9.93 -0.23
N ASP A 18 17.35 10.86 -0.98
CA ASP A 18 16.70 11.61 -2.05
C ASP A 18 16.76 10.97 -3.44
N TYR A 19 17.67 10.01 -3.70
CA TYR A 19 17.88 9.51 -5.08
C TYR A 19 16.80 8.51 -5.54
N CYS A 20 16.15 7.79 -4.61
CA CYS A 20 15.02 6.91 -4.92
C CYS A 20 13.66 7.58 -4.67
N ARG A 21 13.61 8.92 -4.55
CA ARG A 21 12.38 9.68 -4.28
C ARG A 21 11.34 9.51 -5.39
N SER A 22 11.72 9.70 -6.66
CA SER A 22 10.79 9.61 -7.78
C SER A 22 10.27 8.18 -7.99
N GLU A 23 11.14 7.17 -7.78
CA GLU A 23 10.76 5.76 -7.86
C GLU A 23 9.79 5.40 -6.73
N ARG A 24 10.06 5.90 -5.51
CA ARG A 24 9.15 5.79 -4.37
C ARG A 24 7.79 6.45 -4.64
N GLU A 25 7.78 7.69 -5.12
CA GLU A 25 6.54 8.43 -5.41
C GLU A 25 5.70 7.69 -6.46
N GLY A 26 6.33 7.16 -7.52
CA GLY A 26 5.64 6.33 -8.51
C GLY A 26 5.00 5.07 -7.92
N LEU A 27 5.71 4.39 -7.00
CA LEU A 27 5.18 3.21 -6.31
C LEU A 27 4.07 3.56 -5.31
N ILE A 28 4.18 4.69 -4.60
CA ILE A 28 3.12 5.19 -3.72
C ILE A 28 1.85 5.46 -4.54
N GLU A 29 1.96 6.18 -5.66
CA GLU A 29 0.83 6.47 -6.54
C GLU A 29 0.23 5.18 -7.13
N GLN A 30 1.05 4.19 -7.48
CA GLN A 30 0.58 2.89 -7.96
C GLN A 30 -0.18 2.14 -6.87
N ALA A 31 0.32 2.15 -5.63
CA ALA A 31 -0.33 1.53 -4.49
C ALA A 31 -1.66 2.22 -4.15
N GLN A 32 -1.68 3.56 -4.15
CA GLN A 32 -2.89 4.36 -3.95
C GLN A 32 -3.95 4.07 -5.00
N ARG A 33 -3.61 4.14 -6.29
CA ARG A 33 -4.57 3.83 -7.37
C ARG A 33 -5.11 2.41 -7.29
N SER A 34 -4.24 1.44 -6.95
CA SER A 34 -4.64 0.04 -6.81
C SER A 34 -5.60 -0.17 -5.63
N ALA A 35 -5.33 0.53 -4.53
CA ALA A 35 -6.16 0.52 -3.33
C ALA A 35 -7.51 1.24 -3.56
N GLU A 36 -7.50 2.44 -4.14
CA GLU A 36 -8.68 3.23 -4.47
C GLU A 36 -9.61 2.51 -5.46
N GLY A 37 -9.04 1.89 -6.51
CA GLY A 37 -9.80 1.07 -7.45
C GLY A 37 -10.48 -0.14 -6.80
N ARG A 38 -10.07 -0.49 -5.57
CA ARG A 38 -10.65 -1.56 -4.74
C ARG A 38 -11.46 -1.02 -3.56
N GLY A 39 -11.65 0.29 -3.47
CA GLY A 39 -12.43 0.96 -2.43
C GLY A 39 -11.64 1.34 -1.17
N HIS A 40 -10.34 1.06 -1.12
CA HIS A 40 -9.52 1.45 0.02
C HIS A 40 -9.15 2.94 -0.05
N SER A 41 -9.05 3.57 1.11
CA SER A 41 -8.51 4.92 1.26
C SER A 41 -7.31 4.83 2.18
N LEU A 42 -6.11 4.88 1.60
CA LEU A 42 -4.86 4.69 2.33
C LEU A 42 -4.47 5.97 3.08
N ALA A 43 -3.99 5.79 4.31
CA ALA A 43 -3.32 6.84 5.07
C ALA A 43 -1.94 7.17 4.48
N GLU A 44 -1.23 8.10 5.12
CA GLU A 44 0.16 8.41 4.76
C GLU A 44 1.06 7.17 4.84
N PHE A 45 1.93 7.01 3.84
CA PHE A 45 2.92 5.94 3.83
C PHE A 45 4.05 6.26 4.81
N VAL A 46 4.25 5.37 5.77
CA VAL A 46 5.32 5.48 6.77
C VAL A 46 6.43 4.50 6.44
N LYS A 47 7.67 4.95 6.53
CA LYS A 47 8.85 4.10 6.33
C LYS A 47 9.02 3.13 7.48
N VAL A 48 9.22 1.85 7.17
CA VAL A 48 9.57 0.83 8.17
C VAL A 48 11.06 0.98 8.54
N PRO A 49 11.41 1.06 9.84
CA PRO A 49 12.81 1.10 10.27
C PRO A 49 13.59 -0.10 9.73
N ASP A 50 14.85 0.12 9.36
CA ASP A 50 15.77 -0.94 8.87
C ASP A 50 15.41 -1.64 7.55
N TYR A 51 14.27 -1.33 6.94
CA TYR A 51 13.85 -1.91 5.68
C TYR A 51 13.61 -0.85 4.59
N PRO A 52 13.83 -1.18 3.30
CA PRO A 52 13.46 -0.34 2.16
C PRO A 52 11.94 -0.40 1.87
N ILE A 53 11.13 -0.54 2.92
CA ILE A 53 9.69 -0.77 2.85
C ILE A 53 8.96 0.45 3.37
N TRP A 54 7.91 0.85 2.67
CA TRP A 54 6.97 1.87 3.13
C TRP A 54 5.59 1.26 3.19
N GLN A 55 4.85 1.54 4.26
CA GLN A 55 3.52 0.97 4.47
C GLN A 55 2.50 2.04 4.84
N ALA A 56 1.29 1.87 4.33
CA ALA A 56 0.13 2.64 4.68
C ALA A 56 -1.00 1.68 5.08
N ARG A 57 -1.89 2.16 5.93
CA ARG A 57 -3.11 1.43 6.31
C ARG A 57 -4.32 2.14 5.74
N CYS A 58 -5.31 1.36 5.32
CA CYS A 58 -6.60 1.90 4.95
C CYS A 58 -7.27 2.53 6.19
N VAL A 59 -7.68 3.79 6.11
CA VAL A 59 -8.33 4.50 7.23
C VAL A 59 -9.72 3.97 7.55
N ARG A 60 -10.30 3.15 6.66
CA ARG A 60 -11.65 2.58 6.81
C ARG A 60 -11.63 1.19 7.42
N CYS A 61 -10.84 0.28 6.87
CA CYS A 61 -10.82 -1.13 7.26
C CYS A 61 -9.54 -1.57 7.97
N GLY A 62 -8.52 -0.70 8.06
CA GLY A 62 -7.24 -1.00 8.69
C GLY A 62 -6.30 -1.91 7.89
N GLN A 63 -6.72 -2.43 6.72
CA GLN A 63 -5.90 -3.28 5.86
C GLN A 63 -4.67 -2.54 5.33
N LEU A 64 -3.58 -3.27 5.15
CA LEU A 64 -2.27 -2.70 4.86
C LEU A 64 -1.98 -2.74 3.35
N ALA A 65 -1.35 -1.67 2.87
CA ALA A 65 -0.64 -1.64 1.60
C ALA A 65 0.81 -1.30 1.89
N ALA A 66 1.74 -2.05 1.30
CA ALA A 66 3.16 -1.82 1.41
C ALA A 66 3.80 -1.76 0.04
N ILE A 67 4.84 -0.95 -0.07
CA ILE A 67 5.72 -0.87 -1.21
C ILE A 67 7.14 -1.25 -0.79
N ASN A 68 7.84 -1.98 -1.63
CA ASN A 68 9.25 -2.33 -1.42
C ASN A 68 10.07 -1.72 -2.56
N LEU A 69 11.06 -0.91 -2.19
CA LEU A 69 11.98 -0.26 -3.14
C LEU A 69 13.10 -1.19 -3.61
N ASP A 70 13.28 -2.35 -2.96
CA ASP A 70 14.21 -3.41 -3.37
C ASP A 70 13.58 -4.80 -3.17
N PRO A 71 12.57 -5.16 -3.98
CA PRO A 71 11.98 -6.48 -3.97
C PRO A 71 12.94 -7.51 -4.56
N ALA A 72 12.93 -8.72 -4.01
CA ALA A 72 13.67 -9.82 -4.60
C ALA A 72 13.17 -10.07 -6.04
N PRO A 73 14.00 -10.67 -6.93
CA PRO A 73 13.51 -11.14 -8.21
C PRO A 73 12.30 -12.07 -7.98
N ASN A 74 11.19 -11.76 -8.66
CA ASN A 74 9.86 -12.40 -8.54
C ASN A 74 8.97 -11.92 -7.37
N GLU A 75 9.39 -10.95 -6.57
CA GLU A 75 8.51 -10.26 -5.63
C GLU A 75 7.88 -9.01 -6.28
N PRO A 76 6.60 -8.72 -6.02
CA PRO A 76 5.96 -7.50 -6.51
C PRO A 76 6.45 -6.27 -5.76
N ASP A 77 6.56 -5.14 -6.46
CA ASP A 77 6.97 -3.87 -5.86
C ASP A 77 5.90 -3.29 -4.91
N VAL A 78 4.63 -3.66 -5.11
CA VAL A 78 3.46 -3.30 -4.29
C VAL A 78 2.76 -4.56 -3.80
N TYR A 79 2.49 -4.66 -2.50
CA TYR A 79 1.86 -5.82 -1.87
C TYR A 79 1.02 -5.42 -0.64
N GLY A 80 0.30 -6.37 -0.06
CA GLY A 80 -0.59 -6.15 1.08
C GLY A 80 -2.08 -6.29 0.73
N GLU A 81 -2.91 -6.50 1.74
CA GLU A 81 -4.33 -6.79 1.56
C GLU A 81 -5.04 -5.64 0.84
N ALA A 82 -4.74 -4.39 1.18
CA ALA A 82 -5.38 -3.25 0.54
C ALA A 82 -5.05 -3.10 -0.95
N ALA A 83 -3.93 -3.68 -1.42
CA ALA A 83 -3.56 -3.70 -2.84
C ALA A 83 -4.14 -4.91 -3.61
N SER A 84 -4.48 -6.00 -2.92
CA SER A 84 -4.89 -7.27 -3.53
C SER A 84 -6.38 -7.57 -3.40
N VAL A 85 -7.02 -7.18 -2.30
CA VAL A 85 -8.43 -7.48 -2.01
C VAL A 85 -9.30 -6.22 -1.97
N ARG A 86 -10.61 -6.40 -2.19
CA ARG A 86 -11.57 -5.29 -2.06
C ARG A 86 -11.74 -4.89 -0.60
N CYS A 87 -12.02 -3.61 -0.37
CA CYS A 87 -12.26 -3.12 0.98
C CYS A 87 -13.59 -3.67 1.51
N PRO A 88 -13.57 -4.39 2.66
CA PRO A 88 -14.81 -4.96 3.22
C PRO A 88 -15.77 -3.86 3.69
N VAL A 89 -15.24 -2.68 4.02
CA VAL A 89 -16.01 -1.52 4.51
C VAL A 89 -16.59 -0.69 3.35
N THR A 90 -16.25 -0.99 2.09
CA THR A 90 -16.79 -0.23 0.94
C THR A 90 -18.17 -0.63 0.43
N GLY A 91 -18.85 -1.58 1.08
CA GLY A 91 -20.22 -1.84 0.70
C GLY A 91 -20.89 -3.05 1.31
N ASP A 92 -20.88 -3.20 2.65
CA ASP A 92 -21.79 -4.17 3.29
C ASP A 92 -22.17 -3.77 4.74
N GLU A 93 -22.52 -2.50 4.95
CA GLU A 93 -23.16 -2.04 6.22
C GLU A 93 -24.54 -1.41 5.99
N GLN A 94 -25.29 -1.86 4.97
CA GLN A 94 -26.71 -1.48 4.80
C GLN A 94 -27.64 -2.66 4.40
N SER A 95 -27.29 -3.90 4.73
CA SER A 95 -28.19 -5.05 4.54
C SER A 95 -28.48 -5.82 5.84
N GLY A 96 -28.54 -5.09 6.96
CA GLY A 96 -28.80 -5.64 8.30
C GLY A 96 -30.12 -5.20 8.97
N LEU A 97 -30.92 -4.33 8.35
CA LEU A 97 -32.27 -4.01 8.83
C LEU A 97 -33.30 -4.66 7.90
N ARG A 98 -33.32 -6.00 7.92
CA ARG A 98 -34.53 -6.73 7.53
C ARG A 98 -35.55 -6.54 8.65
N PHE A 99 -36.64 -5.87 8.27
CA PHE A 99 -38.01 -6.04 8.77
C PHE A 99 -38.18 -7.28 9.65
N ASP A 100 -38.61 -7.08 10.90
CA ASP A 100 -39.58 -7.93 11.60
C ASP A 100 -39.90 -7.23 12.94
N GLU A 101 -41.02 -6.49 13.01
CA GLU A 101 -41.98 -6.64 14.12
C GLU A 101 -43.27 -5.87 13.82
N ASP A 102 -44.21 -6.59 13.19
CA ASP A 102 -45.64 -6.46 13.45
C ASP A 102 -45.92 -6.63 14.94
N VAL A 103 -46.39 -5.60 15.65
CA VAL A 103 -47.27 -5.77 16.83
C VAL A 103 -48.25 -4.60 16.96
N HIS A 104 -49.50 -4.91 16.57
CA HIS A 104 -50.82 -4.43 17.04
C HIS A 104 -51.22 -2.96 16.89
#